data_AF-A0A945FRI3-F1
#
_entry.id   AF-A0A945FRI3-F1
#
_cell.length_a   1.000
_cell.length_b   1.000
_cell.length_c   1.000
_cell.angle_alpha   90.00
_cell.angle_beta   90.00
_cell.angle_gamma   90.00
#
_symmetry.space_group_name_H-M   'P 1'
#
loop_
_entity.id
_entity.type
_entity.pdbx_description
1 polymer ?
#
loop_
_entity_poly.entity_id
_entity_poly.type
_entity_poly.pdbx_seq_one_letter_code
_entity_poly.pdbx_strand_id
1 'polypeptide(L)' 'MFICAVLVIFMQAGFAMVEIGLNSAKNAVNILSKNVMDLCVGVLLYLFIGCNLMYPGDAWTVDGYLGSFTPFVVESDGTG' A
#
# COMPACT_ATOMS: atom_id res chain seq x y z
N MET A 1 -9.92 11.97 -9.96
CA MET A 1 -9.33 11.07 -8.94
C MET A 1 -9.68 9.60 -9.17
N PHE A 2 -10.95 9.21 -9.29
CA PHE A 2 -11.32 7.78 -9.43
C PHE A 2 -10.65 7.08 -10.63
N ILE A 3 -10.68 7.70 -11.81
CA ILE A 3 -10.02 7.13 -13.01
C ILE A 3 -8.50 6.99 -12.79
N CYS A 4 -7.87 7.96 -12.12
CA CYS A 4 -6.44 7.91 -11.79
C CYS A 4 -6.12 6.78 -10.82
N ALA A 5 -6.97 6.54 -9.81
CA ALA A 5 -6.81 5.42 -8.89
C ALA A 5 -6.91 4.06 -9.60
N VAL A 6 -7.85 3.93 -10.55
CA VAL A 6 -7.98 2.72 -11.39
C VAL A 6 -6.73 2.51 -12.25
N LEU A 7 -6.19 3.58 -12.85
CA LEU A 7 -4.94 3.50 -13.64
C LEU A 7 -3.73 3.06 -12.81
N VAL A 8 -3.65 3.47 -11.54
CA VAL A 8 -2.56 3.06 -10.62
C VAL A 8 -2.66 1.58 -10.25
N ILE A 9 -3.86 1.06 -10.00
CA ILE A 9 -4.05 -0.40 -9.78
C ILE A 9 -3.69 -1.18 -11.04
N PHE A 10 -4.02 -0.64 -12.22
CA PHE A 10 -3.67 -1.25 -13.50
C PHE A 10 -2.16 -1.29 -13.77
N MET A 11 -1.36 -0.45 -13.10
CA MET A 11 0.11 -0.47 -13.22
C MET A 11 0.71 -1.73 -12.58
N GLN A 12 0.28 -2.08 -11.37
CA GLN A 12 0.75 -3.29 -10.68
C GLN A 12 0.32 -4.56 -11.43
N ALA A 13 -0.92 -4.57 -11.93
CA ALA A 13 -1.45 -5.66 -12.77
C ALA A 13 -0.74 -5.74 -14.14
N GLY A 14 -0.38 -4.59 -14.73
CA GLY A 14 0.30 -4.51 -16.01
C GLY A 14 1.71 -5.09 -15.97
N PHE A 15 2.49 -4.78 -14.93
CA PHE A 15 3.81 -5.38 -14.74
C PHE A 15 3.74 -6.88 -14.44
N ALA A 16 2.75 -7.31 -13.65
CA ALA A 16 2.51 -8.72 -13.37
C ALA A 16 2.27 -9.52 -14.66
N MET A 17 1.43 -9.00 -15.56
CA MET A 17 1.11 -9.65 -16.83
C MET A 17 2.34 -9.83 -17.71
N VAL A 18 3.24 -8.84 -17.74
CA VAL A 18 4.51 -8.92 -18.47
C VAL A 18 5.46 -9.95 -17.84
N GLU A 19 5.58 -9.95 -16.51
CA GLU A 19 6.46 -10.88 -15.78
C GLU A 19 6.00 -12.34 -15.88
N ILE A 20 4.69 -12.56 -15.91
CA ILE A 20 4.08 -13.88 -16.10
C ILE A 20 4.19 -14.34 -17.56
N GLY A 21 4.03 -13.42 -18.53
CA GLY A 21 4.10 -13.72 -19.96
C GLY A 21 5.49 -14.16 -20.44
N LEU A 22 6.53 -13.81 -19.69
CA LEU A 22 7.92 -14.18 -19.99
C LEU A 22 8.41 -15.43 -19.22
N ASN A 23 7.60 -16.01 -18.33
CA ASN A 23 7.98 -17.16 -17.51
C ASN A 23 7.17 -18.44 -17.84
N SER A 24 7.72 -19.60 -17.48
CA SER A 24 7.08 -20.89 -17.68
C SER A 24 5.72 -20.97 -16.97
N ALA A 25 4.69 -21.46 -17.68
CA ALA A 25 3.32 -21.59 -17.18
C ALA A 25 3.20 -22.38 -15.85
N LYS A 26 4.19 -23.24 -15.53
CA LYS A 26 4.22 -23.99 -14.27
C LYS A 26 4.50 -23.10 -13.05
N ASN A 27 5.20 -21.98 -13.23
CA ASN A 27 5.57 -21.03 -12.17
C ASN A 27 4.80 -19.71 -12.26
N ALA A 28 4.05 -19.49 -13.34
CA ALA A 28 3.18 -18.33 -13.57
C ALA A 28 2.21 -18.05 -12.42
N VAL A 29 1.54 -19.09 -11.91
CA VAL A 29 0.57 -18.98 -10.80
C VAL A 29 1.24 -18.44 -9.53
N ASN A 30 2.45 -18.94 -9.23
CA ASN A 30 3.19 -18.55 -8.03
C ASN A 30 3.74 -17.10 -8.10
N ILE A 31 3.93 -16.56 -9.30
CA ILE A 31 4.32 -15.15 -9.50
C ILE A 31 3.08 -14.25 -9.43
N LEU A 32 1.99 -14.63 -10.10
CA LEU A 32 0.72 -13.90 -10.05
C LEU A 32 0.20 -13.75 -8.61
N SER A 33 0.23 -14.84 -7.84
CA SER A 33 -0.22 -14.83 -6.45
C SER A 33 0.60 -13.89 -5.57
N LYS A 34 1.90 -13.69 -5.84
CA LYS A 34 2.71 -12.70 -5.11
C LYS A 34 2.30 -11.28 -5.45
N ASN A 35 2.12 -10.97 -6.73
CA ASN A 35 1.72 -9.63 -7.16
C ASN A 35 0.33 -9.23 -6.62
N VAL A 36 -0.61 -10.17 -6.57
CA VAL A 36 -1.92 -9.96 -5.94
C VAL A 36 -1.80 -9.78 -4.43
N MET A 37 -0.92 -10.55 -3.78
CA MET A 37 -0.63 -10.40 -2.35
C MET A 37 -0.05 -9.02 -2.05
N ASP A 38 0.86 -8.50 -2.87
CA ASP A 38 1.43 -7.16 -2.71
C ASP A 38 0.38 -6.05 -2.88
N LEU A 39 -0.56 -6.21 -3.82
CA LEU A 39 -1.68 -5.28 -3.98
C LEU A 39 -2.60 -5.29 -2.73
N CYS A 40 -2.98 -6.47 -2.24
CA CYS A 40 -3.82 -6.60 -1.06
C CYS A 40 -3.13 -6.08 0.20
N VAL A 41 -1.86 -6.46 0.42
CA VAL A 41 -1.07 -6.02 1.57
C VAL A 41 -0.80 -4.53 1.51
N GLY A 42 -0.53 -3.96 0.33
CA GLY A 42 -0.35 -2.51 0.16
C GLY A 42 -1.60 -1.72 0.53
N VAL A 43 -2.79 -2.17 0.10
CA VAL A 43 -4.06 -1.52 0.47
C VAL A 43 -4.35 -1.66 1.96
N LEU A 44 -4.12 -2.84 2.54
CA LEU A 44 -4.29 -3.07 3.98
C LEU A 44 -3.32 -2.20 4.79
N LEU A 45 -2.03 -2.18 4.47
CA LEU A 45 -1.04 -1.35 5.15
C LEU A 45 -1.33 0.14 5.03
N TYR A 46 -1.83 0.60 3.88
CA TYR A 46 -2.24 1.98 3.70
C TYR A 46 -3.41 2.33 4.63
N LEU A 47 -4.39 1.44 4.77
CA LEU A 47 -5.55 1.64 5.61
C LEU A 47 -5.22 1.53 7.12
N PHE A 48 -4.27 0.66 7.48
CA PHE A 48 -3.87 0.44 8.86
C PHE A 48 -2.85 1.47 9.37
N ILE A 49 -1.83 1.86 8.61
CA ILE A 49 -0.75 2.75 9.09
C ILE A 49 -0.52 3.92 8.13
N GLY A 50 -0.73 3.73 6.83
CA GLY A 50 -0.49 4.76 5.82
C GLY A 50 -1.33 6.03 5.97
N CYS A 51 -2.57 5.92 6.45
CA CYS A 51 -3.42 7.09 6.70
C CYS A 51 -2.84 8.01 7.78
N ASN A 52 -2.41 7.48 8.92
CA ASN A 52 -1.76 8.26 9.99
C ASN A 52 -0.35 8.74 9.60
N LEU A 53 0.37 7.98 8.77
CA LEU A 53 1.69 8.37 8.31
C LEU A 53 1.66 9.56 7.35
N MET A 54 0.69 9.62 6.43
CA MET A 54 0.57 10.68 5.42
C MET A 54 -0.18 11.90 5.93
N TYR A 55 -1.15 11.71 6.84
CA TYR A 55 -1.89 12.79 7.48
C TYR A 55 -1.86 12.64 9.01
N PRO A 56 -0.71 12.88 9.64
CA PRO A 56 -0.53 12.66 11.09
C PRO A 56 -1.32 13.58 12.02
N GLY A 57 -1.92 14.66 11.52
CA GLY A 57 -2.57 15.66 12.38
C GLY A 57 -1.56 16.24 13.37
N ASP A 58 -1.77 15.98 14.66
CA ASP A 58 -0.87 16.39 15.77
C ASP A 58 0.15 15.30 16.16
N ALA A 59 0.04 14.08 15.62
CA ALA A 59 0.88 12.94 15.97
C ALA A 59 2.08 12.81 15.03
N TRP A 60 3.10 13.63 15.23
CA TRP A 60 4.35 13.57 14.45
C TRP A 60 5.40 12.72 15.18
N THR A 61 6.03 11.78 14.47
CA THR A 61 7.20 11.06 15.00
C THR A 61 8.48 11.88 14.86
N VAL A 62 8.56 12.68 13.79
CA VAL A 62 9.58 13.72 13.58
C VAL A 62 8.85 14.94 13.01
N ASP A 63 8.83 16.03 13.76
CA ASP A 63 8.08 17.25 13.43
C ASP A 63 8.38 17.72 11.99
N GLY A 64 7.34 17.82 11.16
CA GLY A 64 7.43 18.23 9.76
C GLY A 64 8.04 17.21 8.77
N TYR A 65 8.58 16.07 9.24
CA TYR A 65 9.26 15.09 8.38
C TYR A 65 8.61 13.70 8.36
N LEU A 66 8.10 13.21 9.49
CA LEU A 66 7.51 11.86 9.59
C LEU A 66 6.25 11.86 10.46
N GLY A 67 5.13 11.41 9.89
CA GLY A 67 3.90 11.14 10.63
C GLY A 67 4.00 9.91 11.54
N SER A 68 3.09 9.79 12.50
CA SER A 68 3.07 8.71 13.49
C SER A 68 2.85 7.33 12.86
N PHE A 69 3.67 6.35 13.24
CA PHE A 69 3.53 4.94 12.87
C PHE A 69 2.43 4.23 13.67
N THR A 70 1.45 4.96 14.17
CA THR A 70 0.33 4.40 14.93
C THR A 70 -0.72 3.82 13.99
N PRO A 71 -1.32 2.67 14.34
CA PRO A 71 -2.44 2.13 13.59
C PRO A 71 -3.59 3.14 13.53
N PHE A 72 -4.34 3.21 12.44
CA PHE A 72 -5.53 4.05 12.22
C PHE A 72 -6.59 3.94 13.33
N VAL A 73 -6.58 2.84 14.08
CA VAL A 73 -7.48 2.58 15.22
C VAL A 73 -7.00 3.25 16.52
N VAL A 74 -5.75 3.70 16.58
CA VAL A 74 -5.20 4.42 17.73
C VAL A 74 -5.42 5.92 17.51
N GLU A 75 -6.40 6.46 18.23
CA GLU A 75 -6.60 7.90 18.34
C GLU A 75 -5.42 8.47 19.13
N SER A 76 -4.56 9.23 18.46
CA SER A 76 -3.56 10.06 19.14
C SER A 76 -4.28 11.29 19.69
N ASP A 77 -4.95 11.11 20.83
CA ASP A 77 -5.17 12.17 21.81
C ASP A 77 -3.84 12.93 22.00
N GLY A 78 -3.86 14.22 21.70
CA GLY A 78 -2.72 15.12 21.83
C GLY A 78 -2.33 15.38 23.28
N THR A 79 -1.84 14.37 23.99
CA THR A 79 -1.21 14.57 25.30
C THR A 79 -0.05 13.62 25.54
N GLY A 80 1.16 14.13 25.30
CA GLY A 80 2.45 13.51 25.62
C GLY A 80 3.62 14.26 25.02
#